data_AF-A0A9D1ZSG2-F1
#
_entry.id   AF-A0A9D1ZSG2-F1
#
_cell.length_a   1.000
_cell.length_b   1.000
_cell.length_c   1.000
_cell.angle_alpha   90.00
_cell.angle_beta   90.00
_cell.angle_gamma   90.00
#
_symmetry.space_group_name_H-M   'P 1'
#
loop_
_entity.id
_entity.type
_entity.pdbx_description
1 polymer ?
#
loop_
_entity_poly.entity_id
_entity_poly.type
_entity_poly.pdbx_seq_one_letter_code
_entity_poly.pdbx_strand_id
1 'polypeptide(L)'
;MNLMPLFTSRALYEAASASALALPAAELYRFTSRSDAEAARVGGKWFMVLAEKDGTQLVNLKAYPADVAAIIETHPAALPAWHMNKTHWYTLTAHPDLTPTLLAELIAESYITVVETLPKTKRPLGWETIAESLTA
;
A
#
# COMPACT_ATOMS: atom_id res chain seq x y z
N MET A 1 19.75 8.10 7.76
CA MET A 1 18.39 8.57 7.39
C MET A 1 17.53 8.51 8.64
N ASN A 2 16.99 9.64 9.08
CA ASN A 2 16.23 9.70 10.33
C ASN A 2 14.86 9.03 10.10
N LEU A 3 14.64 7.86 10.69
CA LEU A 3 13.37 7.15 10.63
C LEU A 3 12.35 7.96 11.44
N MET A 4 11.55 8.78 10.74
CA MET A 4 10.40 9.44 11.36
C MET A 4 9.42 8.35 11.81
N PRO A 5 9.05 8.30 13.10
CA PRO A 5 8.10 7.30 13.55
C PRO A 5 6.72 7.55 12.95
N LEU A 6 6.04 6.47 12.52
CA LEU A 6 4.71 6.52 11.89
C LEU A 6 3.57 6.64 12.92
N PHE A 7 3.81 7.36 14.02
CA PHE A 7 2.87 7.49 15.13
C PHE A 7 1.73 8.48 14.84
N THR A 8 1.76 9.16 13.70
CA THR A 8 0.72 10.10 13.30
C THR A 8 0.13 9.73 11.95
N SER A 9 -1.16 10.01 11.78
CA SER A 9 -1.88 9.89 10.50
C SER A 9 -1.12 10.55 9.34
N ARG A 10 -0.50 11.72 9.59
CA ARG A 10 0.27 12.44 8.58
C ARG A 10 1.57 11.74 8.20
N ALA A 11 2.34 11.26 9.18
CA ALA A 11 3.59 10.55 8.93
C ALA A 11 3.34 9.25 8.15
N LEU A 12 2.28 8.52 8.48
CA LEU A 12 1.84 7.34 7.73
C LEU A 12 1.56 7.68 6.26
N TYR A 13 0.80 8.74 6.01
CA TYR A 13 0.43 9.16 4.66
C TYR A 13 1.65 9.55 3.80
N GLU A 14 2.54 10.38 4.37
CA GLU A 14 3.76 10.85 3.69
C GLU A 14 4.70 9.68 3.39
N ALA A 15 4.91 8.77 4.36
CA ALA A 15 5.73 7.59 4.17
C ALA A 15 5.12 6.63 3.14
N ALA A 16 3.81 6.39 3.18
CA ALA A 16 3.13 5.50 2.23
C ALA A 16 3.24 6.04 0.79
N SER A 17 3.04 7.35 0.62
CA SER A 17 3.19 8.03 -0.67
C SER A 17 4.63 7.92 -1.20
N ALA A 18 5.62 8.16 -0.35
CA ALA A 18 7.04 8.06 -0.71
C ALA A 18 7.43 6.62 -1.09
N SER A 19 7.01 5.62 -0.29
CA SER A 19 7.25 4.21 -0.58
C SER A 19 6.62 3.77 -1.90
N ALA A 20 5.38 4.19 -2.18
CA ALA A 20 4.73 3.87 -3.43
C ALA A 20 5.43 4.49 -4.65
N LEU A 21 5.88 5.76 -4.54
CA LEU A 21 6.59 6.46 -5.61
C LEU A 21 8.02 5.94 -5.86
N ALA A 22 8.60 5.21 -4.90
CA ALA A 22 9.89 4.55 -5.09
C ALA A 22 9.80 3.29 -5.96
N LEU A 23 8.59 2.77 -6.21
CA LEU A 23 8.39 1.54 -6.96
C LEU A 23 8.40 1.78 -8.48
N PRO A 24 8.90 0.81 -9.29
CA PRO A 24 9.00 0.98 -10.73
C PRO A 24 7.66 1.31 -11.40
N ALA A 25 7.65 2.38 -12.21
CA ALA A 25 6.47 2.84 -12.95
C ALA A 25 5.20 3.06 -12.11
N ALA A 26 5.34 3.26 -10.80
CA ALA A 26 4.25 3.68 -9.95
C ALA A 26 3.96 5.17 -10.14
N GLU A 27 2.69 5.53 -10.10
CA GLU A 27 2.24 6.92 -10.18
C GLU A 27 1.09 7.17 -9.19
N LEU A 28 0.96 8.41 -8.72
CA LEU A 28 -0.17 8.84 -7.89
C LEU A 28 -1.29 9.40 -8.75
N TYR A 29 -2.51 8.97 -8.44
CA TYR A 29 -3.75 9.49 -8.99
C TYR A 29 -4.50 10.23 -7.88
N ARG A 30 -4.81 11.51 -8.10
CA ARG A 30 -5.56 12.36 -7.16
C ARG A 30 -7.04 12.36 -7.52
N PHE A 31 -7.91 12.05 -6.57
CA PHE A 31 -9.36 12.09 -6.80
C PHE A 31 -9.84 13.54 -6.72
N THR A 32 -10.01 14.21 -7.86
CA THR A 32 -10.34 15.65 -7.88
C THR A 32 -11.79 15.99 -7.51
N SER A 33 -12.67 14.99 -7.38
CA SER A 33 -14.11 15.27 -7.43
C SER A 33 -14.87 15.26 -6.09
N ARG A 34 -14.44 14.60 -5.00
CA ARG A 34 -15.22 14.53 -3.73
C ARG A 34 -14.43 14.21 -2.44
N SER A 35 -13.11 14.06 -2.51
CA SER A 35 -12.27 13.68 -1.36
C SER A 35 -10.82 14.03 -1.67
N ASP A 36 -10.04 14.46 -0.70
CA ASP A 36 -8.57 14.62 -0.84
C ASP A 36 -7.83 13.28 -0.87
N ALA A 37 -8.50 12.21 -1.31
CA ALA A 37 -7.95 10.87 -1.44
C ALA A 37 -6.97 10.80 -2.62
N GLU A 38 -6.05 9.86 -2.51
CA GLU A 38 -5.08 9.53 -3.54
C GLU A 38 -4.99 8.02 -3.73
N ALA A 39 -4.61 7.57 -4.92
CA ALA A 39 -4.31 6.18 -5.18
C ALA A 39 -2.96 6.03 -5.87
N ALA A 40 -2.14 5.09 -5.44
CA ALA A 40 -0.98 4.67 -6.21
C ALA A 40 -1.36 3.53 -7.16
N ARG A 41 -0.86 3.63 -8.39
CA ARG A 41 -1.20 2.71 -9.47
C ARG A 41 0.01 2.34 -10.31
N VAL A 42 -0.05 1.14 -10.89
CA VAL A 42 0.94 0.61 -11.84
C VAL A 42 0.20 0.01 -13.02
N GLY A 43 0.62 0.35 -14.24
CA GLY A 43 -0.04 -0.12 -15.46
C GLY A 43 -1.55 0.20 -15.51
N GLY A 44 -1.97 1.31 -14.86
CA GLY A 44 -3.36 1.73 -14.75
C GLY A 44 -4.20 1.00 -13.69
N LYS A 45 -3.62 0.11 -12.88
CA LYS A 45 -4.30 -0.60 -11.79
C LYS A 45 -3.84 -0.12 -10.42
N TRP A 46 -4.78 0.10 -9.50
CA TRP A 46 -4.47 0.56 -8.14
C TRP A 46 -3.93 -0.58 -7.28
N PHE A 47 -2.88 -0.29 -6.52
CA PHE A 47 -2.33 -1.16 -5.47
C PHE A 47 -2.44 -0.55 -4.07
N MET A 48 -2.43 0.79 -3.98
CA MET A 48 -2.62 1.51 -2.72
C MET A 48 -3.68 2.60 -2.88
N VAL A 49 -4.52 2.81 -1.86
CA VAL A 49 -5.41 3.97 -1.78
C VAL A 49 -5.23 4.63 -0.41
N LEU A 50 -4.91 5.92 -0.44
CA LEU A 50 -4.85 6.78 0.72
C LEU A 50 -6.20 7.48 0.88
N ALA A 51 -6.76 7.39 2.08
CA ALA A 51 -8.06 7.97 2.39
C ALA A 51 -8.09 8.50 3.82
N GLU A 52 -9.08 9.32 4.12
CA GLU A 52 -9.35 9.78 5.47
C GLU A 52 -10.73 9.31 5.93
N LYS A 53 -10.82 8.91 7.20
CA LYS A 53 -12.08 8.67 7.89
C LYS A 53 -12.03 9.35 9.25
N ASP A 54 -12.93 10.30 9.49
CA ASP A 54 -13.08 10.99 10.78
C ASP A 54 -11.75 11.57 11.32
N GLY A 55 -10.93 12.17 10.44
CA GLY A 55 -9.60 12.71 10.78
C GLY A 55 -8.48 11.67 10.90
N THR A 56 -8.78 10.38 10.68
CA THR A 56 -7.79 9.29 10.68
C THR A 56 -7.40 8.93 9.26
N GLN A 57 -6.10 8.98 8.94
CA GLN A 57 -5.59 8.57 7.64
C GLN A 57 -5.50 7.05 7.57
N LEU A 58 -5.95 6.51 6.45
CA LEU A 58 -6.08 5.09 6.15
C LEU A 58 -5.27 4.77 4.90
N VAL A 59 -4.53 3.66 4.93
CA VAL A 59 -3.81 3.15 3.76
C VAL A 59 -4.41 1.81 3.38
N ASN A 60 -5.23 1.78 2.34
CA ASN A 60 -5.76 0.55 1.78
C ASN A 60 -4.71 -0.10 0.87
N LEU A 61 -4.41 -1.36 1.11
CA LEU A 61 -3.48 -2.16 0.31
C LEU A 61 -4.18 -3.39 -0.25
N LYS A 62 -3.85 -3.73 -1.49
CA LYS A 62 -4.28 -4.96 -2.14
C LYS A 62 -3.44 -6.14 -1.66
N ALA A 63 -4.06 -7.31 -1.52
CA ALA A 63 -3.38 -8.59 -1.27
C ALA A 63 -4.10 -9.72 -2.01
N TYR A 64 -3.47 -10.90 -2.04
CA TYR A 64 -4.15 -12.12 -2.45
C TYR A 64 -5.24 -12.50 -1.44
N PRO A 65 -6.38 -13.04 -1.89
CA PRO A 65 -7.47 -13.42 -0.97
C PRO A 65 -7.07 -14.39 0.13
N ALA A 66 -6.11 -15.28 -0.14
CA ALA A 66 -5.61 -16.24 0.83
C ALA A 66 -4.84 -15.57 1.98
N ASP A 67 -4.26 -14.39 1.74
CA ASP A 67 -3.33 -13.75 2.67
C ASP A 67 -4.02 -12.68 3.54
N VAL A 68 -5.14 -12.11 3.08
CA VAL A 68 -5.83 -11.01 3.78
C VAL A 68 -6.13 -11.34 5.25
N ALA A 69 -6.63 -12.55 5.52
CA ALA A 69 -6.95 -12.96 6.88
C ALA A 69 -5.70 -13.05 7.77
N ALA A 70 -4.63 -13.67 7.26
CA ALA A 70 -3.37 -13.81 7.97
C ALA A 70 -2.71 -12.45 8.22
N ILE A 71 -2.75 -11.53 7.25
CA ILE A 71 -2.23 -10.17 7.40
C ILE A 71 -2.93 -9.45 8.55
N ILE A 72 -4.27 -9.48 8.59
CA ILE A 72 -5.06 -8.84 9.64
C ILE A 72 -4.79 -9.46 11.02
N GLU A 73 -4.60 -10.78 11.09
CA GLU A 73 -4.31 -11.48 12.35
C GLU A 73 -2.90 -11.17 12.89
N THR A 74 -1.92 -11.04 11.99
CA THR A 74 -0.50 -10.91 12.36
C THR A 74 -0.02 -9.48 12.53
N HIS A 75 -0.70 -8.49 11.92
CA HIS A 75 -0.31 -7.09 11.96
C HIS A 75 -1.34 -6.27 12.75
N PRO A 76 -1.03 -5.81 13.99
CA PRO A 76 -1.96 -5.01 14.79
C PRO A 76 -2.45 -3.71 14.13
N ALA A 77 -1.67 -3.19 13.17
CA ALA A 77 -2.03 -2.00 12.39
C ALA A 77 -3.09 -2.28 11.29
N ALA A 78 -3.31 -3.55 10.95
CA ALA A 78 -4.14 -3.97 9.84
C ALA A 78 -5.59 -4.27 10.26
N LEU A 79 -6.53 -3.82 9.44
CA LEU A 79 -7.97 -3.93 9.65
C LEU A 79 -8.66 -4.42 8.36
N PRO A 80 -9.88 -4.98 8.44
CA PRO A 80 -10.70 -5.22 7.25
C PRO A 80 -10.88 -3.94 6.43
N ALA A 81 -10.75 -4.05 5.09
CA ALA A 81 -10.69 -2.86 4.25
C ALA A 81 -11.89 -1.90 4.38
N TRP A 82 -11.57 -0.61 4.41
CA TRP A 82 -12.51 0.50 4.30
C TRP A 82 -12.78 0.86 2.84
N HIS A 83 -14.07 0.95 2.47
CA HIS A 83 -14.58 1.27 1.12
C HIS A 83 -14.13 0.36 -0.04
N MET A 84 -13.22 -0.58 0.20
CA MET A 84 -12.72 -1.54 -0.78
C MET A 84 -13.29 -2.95 -0.56
N ASN A 85 -13.13 -3.82 -1.56
CA ASN A 85 -13.52 -5.23 -1.46
C ASN A 85 -12.62 -5.97 -0.45
N LYS A 86 -13.17 -6.35 0.70
CA LYS A 86 -12.47 -7.01 1.81
C LYS A 86 -11.89 -8.38 1.48
N THR A 87 -12.28 -9.00 0.37
CA THR A 87 -11.65 -10.23 -0.13
C THR A 87 -10.26 -9.98 -0.71
N HIS A 88 -9.96 -8.77 -1.17
CA HIS A 88 -8.72 -8.45 -1.89
C HIS A 88 -7.93 -7.31 -1.27
N TRP A 89 -8.47 -6.67 -0.24
CA TRP A 89 -7.91 -5.46 0.33
C TRP A 89 -7.98 -5.51 1.86
N TYR A 90 -7.01 -4.86 2.49
CA TYR A 90 -6.97 -4.55 3.92
C TYR A 90 -6.60 -3.08 4.11
N THR A 91 -6.82 -2.54 5.31
CA THR A 91 -6.48 -1.15 5.67
C THR A 91 -5.41 -1.14 6.74
N LEU A 92 -4.35 -0.35 6.56
CA LEU A 92 -3.43 0.02 7.62
C LEU A 92 -3.82 1.36 8.25
N THR A 93 -3.60 1.45 9.56
CA THR A 93 -3.71 2.68 10.35
C THR A 93 -2.40 2.95 11.10
N ALA A 94 -2.21 4.18 11.58
CA ALA A 94 -1.01 4.52 12.34
C ALA A 94 -0.96 3.68 13.62
N HIS A 95 0.14 2.95 13.82
CA HIS A 95 0.33 2.05 14.95
C HIS A 95 1.80 2.03 15.38
N PRO A 96 2.12 1.90 16.69
CA PRO A 96 3.50 1.82 17.15
C PRO A 96 4.35 0.73 16.48
N ASP A 97 3.73 -0.39 16.17
CA ASP A 97 4.41 -1.55 15.55
C ASP A 97 4.56 -1.44 14.03
N LEU A 98 3.94 -0.43 13.40
CA LEU A 98 4.09 -0.17 11.97
C LEU A 98 5.33 0.69 11.73
N THR A 99 6.46 0.03 11.48
CA THR A 99 7.71 0.73 11.14
C THR A 99 7.70 1.23 9.68
N PRO A 100 8.51 2.24 9.33
CA PRO A 100 8.66 2.67 7.93
C PRO A 100 9.11 1.55 6.98
N THR A 101 9.97 0.65 7.46
CA THR A 101 10.42 -0.52 6.70
C THR A 101 9.27 -1.48 6.44
N LEU A 102 8.53 -1.87 7.48
CA LEU A 102 7.38 -2.76 7.35
C LEU A 102 6.28 -2.16 6.45
N LEU A 103 6.02 -0.85 6.57
CA LEU A 103 5.09 -0.16 5.67
C LEU A 103 5.56 -0.26 4.21
N ALA A 104 6.85 -0.05 3.94
CA ALA A 104 7.39 -0.14 2.59
C ALA A 104 7.30 -1.57 2.03
N GLU A 105 7.56 -2.59 2.85
CA GLU A 105 7.41 -4.01 2.49
C GLU A 105 5.95 -4.34 2.12
N LEU A 106 4.99 -3.99 2.98
CA LEU A 106 3.56 -4.23 2.73
C LEU A 106 3.05 -3.51 1.46
N ILE A 107 3.55 -2.30 1.19
CA ILE A 107 3.24 -1.57 -0.06
C ILE A 107 3.86 -2.26 -1.27
N ALA A 108 5.09 -2.76 -1.16
CA ALA A 108 5.77 -3.49 -2.23
C ALA A 108 5.08 -4.82 -2.54
N GLU A 109 4.65 -5.59 -1.53
CA GLU A 109 3.83 -6.80 -1.71
C GLU A 109 2.52 -6.50 -2.44
N SER A 110 1.87 -5.39 -2.06
CA SER A 110 0.65 -4.95 -2.70
C SER A 110 0.85 -4.58 -4.18
N TYR A 111 1.95 -3.90 -4.47
CA TYR A 111 2.38 -3.57 -5.83
C TYR A 111 2.64 -4.85 -6.65
N ILE A 112 3.38 -5.82 -6.12
CA ILE A 112 3.67 -7.10 -6.80
C ILE A 112 2.37 -7.84 -7.11
N THR A 113 1.47 -7.95 -6.12
CA THR A 113 0.13 -8.54 -6.28
C THR A 113 -0.60 -7.94 -7.48
N VAL A 114 -0.47 -6.63 -7.72
CA VAL A 114 -1.08 -5.97 -8.89
C VAL A 114 -0.31 -6.23 -10.18
N VAL A 115 1.02 -6.12 -10.16
CA VAL A 115 1.89 -6.36 -11.32
C VAL A 115 1.70 -7.76 -11.89
N GLU A 116 1.55 -8.76 -11.04
CA GLU A 116 1.34 -10.14 -11.48
C GLU A 116 0.04 -10.32 -12.28
N THR A 117 -0.96 -9.48 -12.03
CA THR A 117 -2.23 -9.44 -12.81
C THR A 117 -2.13 -8.67 -14.12
N LEU A 118 -0.99 -8.03 -14.42
CA LEU A 118 -0.77 -7.34 -15.69
C LEU A 118 -0.33 -8.33 -16.77
N PRO A 119 -0.70 -8.11 -18.04
CA PRO A 119 -0.09 -8.81 -19.16
C PRO A 119 1.44 -8.71 -19.08
N LYS A 120 2.17 -9.78 -19.41
CA LYS A 120 3.64 -9.81 -19.32
C LYS A 120 4.32 -8.61 -19.98
N THR A 121 3.78 -8.17 -21.12
CA THR A 121 4.28 -7.01 -21.89
C THR A 121 4.06 -5.66 -21.22
N LYS A 122 3.22 -5.59 -20.18
CA LYS A 122 2.91 -4.37 -19.42
C LYS A 122 3.54 -4.36 -18.03
N ARG A 123 4.31 -5.38 -17.66
CA ARG A 123 4.99 -5.42 -16.36
C ARG A 123 6.18 -4.46 -16.39
N PRO A 124 6.36 -3.58 -15.40
CA PRO A 124 7.44 -2.58 -15.40
C PRO A 124 8.81 -3.24 -15.29
N LEU A 125 9.83 -2.77 -16.00
CA LEU A 125 11.20 -3.25 -15.80
C LEU A 125 11.65 -3.07 -14.33
N GLY A 126 12.27 -4.10 -13.75
CA GLY A 126 12.79 -4.07 -12.38
C GLY A 126 11.77 -4.46 -11.30
N TRP A 127 10.54 -4.83 -11.67
CA TRP A 127 9.56 -5.33 -10.70
C TRP A 127 10.01 -6.67 -10.07
N GLU A 128 10.74 -7.49 -10.81
CA GLU A 128 11.31 -8.75 -10.29
C GLU A 128 12.31 -8.50 -9.16
N THR A 129 13.15 -7.47 -9.28
CA THR A 129 14.11 -7.10 -8.23
C THR A 129 13.40 -6.67 -6.93
N ILE A 130 12.24 -6.02 -7.05
CA ILE A 130 11.41 -5.72 -5.86
C ILE A 130 10.92 -7.02 -5.22
N ALA A 131 10.42 -7.97 -6.02
CA ALA A 131 9.95 -9.26 -5.52
C ALA A 131 11.08 -10.06 -4.84
N GLU A 132 12.26 -10.10 -5.45
CA GLU A 132 13.45 -10.75 -4.88
C GLU A 132 13.85 -10.13 -3.53
N SER A 133 13.77 -8.80 -3.42
CA SER A 133 14.14 -8.08 -2.18
C SER A 133 13.25 -8.38 -0.98
N LEU A 134 12.02 -8.86 -1.20
CA LEU A 134 11.10 -9.26 -0.13
C LEU A 134 11.33 -10.69 0.35
N THR A 135 12.08 -11.48 -0.40
CA THR A 135 12.36 -12.89 -0.09
C THR A 135 13.73 -13.13 0.53
N ALA A 136 14.56 -12.09 0.62
CA ALA A 136 15.94 -12.11 1.09
C ALA A 136 16.05 -11.75 2.59
#